data_AF-A0A7C5RFK5-F1
#
_entry.id   AF-A0A7C5RFK5-F1
#
_cell.length_a   1.000
_cell.length_b   1.000
_cell.length_c   1.000
_cell.angle_alpha   90.00
_cell.angle_beta   90.00
_cell.angle_gamma   90.00
#
_symmetry.space_group_name_H-M   'P 1'
#
loop_
_entity.id
_entity.type
_entity.pdbx_description
1 polymer ?
#
loop_
_entity_poly.entity_id
_entity_poly.type
_entity_poly.pdbx_seq_one_letter_code
_entity_poly.pdbx_strand_id
1 'polypeptide(L)'
;SLFNIKLPYFLKEPVYNLGLSALILGLIQLGIVLGKTKIEFIPLKFVIVVNVLKLVISPLVATGLGILLGFEGLELKVIILQYAMPSALYCTILSNFFKLIPRSVGVSVFFSTIFGFITLYIIMEIMELF
;
A
#
# COMPACT_ATOMS: atom_id res chain seq x y z
N SER A 1 14.62 7.25 15.73
CA SER A 1 14.91 8.57 15.12
C SER A 1 16.42 8.70 15.00
N LEU A 2 16.97 8.85 13.79
CA LEU A 2 18.42 8.94 13.52
C LEU A 2 19.11 10.13 14.21
N PHE A 3 18.35 11.13 14.64
CA PHE A 3 18.86 12.34 15.29
C PHE A 3 18.60 12.40 16.81
N ASN A 4 17.95 11.39 17.40
CA ASN A 4 17.51 11.36 18.80
C ASN A 4 16.75 12.62 19.30
N ILE A 5 16.31 13.49 18.38
CA ILE A 5 15.48 14.65 18.67
C ILE A 5 14.10 14.13 19.02
N LYS A 6 13.73 14.28 20.29
CA LYS A 6 12.36 14.04 20.76
C LYS A 6 11.50 15.19 20.26
N LEU A 7 10.41 14.88 19.57
CA LEU A 7 9.45 15.88 19.13
C LEU A 7 8.94 16.64 20.38
N PRO A 8 8.97 17.98 20.39
CA PRO A 8 8.43 18.75 21.51
C PRO A 8 6.98 18.35 21.77
N TYR A 9 6.60 18.20 23.04
CA TYR A 9 5.28 17.70 23.42
C TYR A 9 4.13 18.49 22.78
N PHE A 10 4.29 19.81 22.66
CA PHE A 10 3.33 20.70 22.00
C PHE A 10 3.10 20.39 20.51
N LEU A 11 4.07 19.81 19.81
CA LEU A 11 3.93 19.45 18.38
C LEU A 11 3.43 18.02 18.17
N LYS A 12 3.43 17.17 19.22
CA LYS A 12 3.07 15.75 19.08
C LYS A 12 1.64 15.56 18.62
N GLU A 13 0.69 16.12 19.36
CA GLU A 13 -0.74 15.96 19.07
C GLU A 13 -1.16 16.63 17.74
N PRO A 14 -0.74 17.87 17.42
CA PRO A 14 -1.06 18.47 16.13
C PRO A 14 -0.51 17.68 14.94
N VAL A 15 0.75 17.24 14.99
CA VAL A 15 1.37 16.48 13.89
C VAL A 15 0.70 15.11 13.73
N TYR A 16 0.37 14.44 14.83
CA TYR A 16 -0.34 13.16 14.79
C TYR A 16 -1.72 13.30 14.14
N ASN A 17 -2.52 14.28 14.56
CA ASN A 17 -3.86 14.53 14.01
C ASN A 17 -3.83 14.96 12.53
N LEU A 18 -2.82 15.73 12.14
CA LEU A 18 -2.57 16.04 10.72
C LEU A 18 -2.27 14.79 9.90
N GLY A 19 -1.45 13.88 10.45
CA GLY A 19 -1.15 12.58 9.82
C GLY A 19 -2.41 11.75 9.61
N LEU A 20 -3.27 11.64 10.62
CA LEU A 20 -4.55 10.92 10.52
C LEU A 20 -5.48 11.57 9.47
N SER A 21 -5.54 12.90 9.43
CA SER A 21 -6.36 13.64 8.46
C SER A 21 -5.89 13.42 7.03
N ALA A 22 -4.57 13.35 6.80
CA ALA A 22 -4.00 13.15 5.48
C ALA A 22 -4.42 11.81 4.85
N LEU A 23 -4.59 10.75 5.65
CA LEU A 23 -5.10 9.46 5.16
C LEU A 23 -6.53 9.58 4.65
N ILE A 24 -7.40 10.23 5.41
CA ILE A 24 -8.81 10.46 5.05
C ILE A 24 -8.90 11.30 3.76
N LEU A 25 -8.13 12.40 3.69
CA LEU A 25 -8.07 13.25 2.50
C LEU A 25 -7.56 12.48 1.28
N GLY A 26 -6.57 11.62 1.47
CA GLY A 26 -6.07 10.73 0.42
C GLY A 26 -7.13 9.78 -0.13
N LEU A 27 -7.98 9.22 0.74
CA LEU A 27 -9.09 8.36 0.32
C LEU A 27 -10.19 9.16 -0.41
N ILE A 28 -10.50 10.38 0.04
CA ILE A 28 -11.43 11.27 -0.68
C ILE A 28 -10.88 11.58 -2.07
N GLN A 29 -9.59 11.91 -2.18
CA GLN A 29 -8.93 12.15 -3.46
C GLN A 29 -9.00 10.93 -4.39
N LEU A 30 -8.77 9.73 -3.86
CA LEU A 30 -8.94 8.48 -4.62
C LEU A 30 -10.38 8.36 -5.14
N GLY A 31 -11.38 8.61 -4.30
CA GLY A 31 -12.79 8.62 -4.68
C GLY A 31 -13.10 9.59 -5.82
N ILE A 32 -12.55 10.81 -5.77
CA ILE A 32 -12.70 11.81 -6.85
C ILE A 32 -12.06 11.32 -8.16
N VAL A 33 -10.88 10.71 -8.09
CA VAL A 33 -10.20 10.15 -9.27
C VAL A 33 -11.02 9.02 -9.88
N LEU A 34 -11.57 8.13 -9.06
CA LEU A 34 -12.42 7.02 -9.49
C LEU A 34 -13.74 7.52 -10.10
N GLY A 35 -14.41 8.49 -9.47
CA GLY A 35 -15.66 9.06 -9.99
C GLY A 35 -15.50 9.77 -11.34
N LYS A 36 -14.30 10.25 -11.66
CA LYS A 36 -13.97 10.83 -12.98
C LYS A 36 -13.48 9.78 -13.99
N THR A 37 -13.34 8.53 -13.59
CA THR A 37 -12.84 7.45 -14.45
C THR A 37 -14.00 6.74 -15.11
N LYS A 38 -14.03 6.79 -16.46
CA LYS A 38 -15.01 6.04 -17.25
C LYS A 38 -14.60 4.57 -17.30
N ILE A 39 -15.54 3.67 -17.00
CA ILE A 39 -15.31 2.21 -16.92
C ILE A 39 -14.76 1.65 -18.25
N GLU A 40 -15.24 2.16 -19.38
CA GLU A 40 -14.81 1.74 -20.73
C GLU A 40 -13.33 2.00 -21.02
N PHE A 41 -12.70 2.94 -20.29
CA PHE A 41 -11.29 3.30 -20.48
C PHE A 41 -10.38 2.72 -19.40
N ILE A 42 -10.86 1.74 -18.62
CA ILE A 42 -10.01 1.05 -17.64
C ILE A 42 -9.02 0.14 -18.37
N PRO A 43 -7.70 0.37 -18.25
CA PRO A 43 -6.70 -0.49 -18.86
C PRO A 43 -6.56 -1.77 -18.03
N LEU A 44 -7.47 -2.73 -18.22
CA LEU A 44 -7.54 -4.00 -17.47
C LEU A 44 -6.19 -4.72 -17.40
N LYS A 45 -5.45 -4.80 -18.51
CA LYS A 45 -4.12 -5.42 -18.53
C LYS A 45 -3.15 -4.76 -17.54
N PHE A 46 -3.12 -3.43 -17.52
CA PHE A 46 -2.26 -2.67 -16.60
C PHE A 46 -2.68 -2.91 -15.14
N VAL A 47 -3.98 -2.81 -14.86
CA VAL A 47 -4.52 -3.00 -13.51
C VAL A 47 -4.21 -4.39 -12.98
N ILE A 48 -4.41 -5.43 -13.78
CA ILE A 48 -4.13 -6.81 -13.39
C ILE A 48 -2.64 -7.01 -13.11
N VAL A 49 -1.77 -6.57 -14.03
CA VAL A 49 -0.31 -6.73 -13.87
C VAL A 49 0.18 -6.04 -12.60
N VAL A 50 -0.22 -4.79 -12.36
CA VAL A 50 0.17 -4.05 -11.15
C VAL A 50 -0.31 -4.74 -9.88
N ASN A 51 -1.56 -5.22 -9.87
CA ASN A 51 -2.11 -5.90 -8.70
C ASN A 51 -1.45 -7.25 -8.41
N VAL A 52 -1.16 -8.06 -9.44
CA VAL A 52 -0.44 -9.32 -9.27
C VAL A 52 0.99 -9.06 -8.78
N LEU A 53 1.67 -8.06 -9.37
CA LEU A 53 3.00 -7.67 -8.93
C LEU A 53 3.02 -7.25 -7.46
N LYS A 54 2.03 -6.45 -7.03
CA LYS A 54 2.00 -5.92 -5.66
C LYS A 54 1.47 -6.90 -4.62
N LEU A 55 0.44 -7.70 -4.93
CA LEU A 55 -0.23 -8.56 -3.95
C LEU A 55 0.37 -9.97 -3.88
N VAL A 56 1.06 -10.43 -4.93
CA VAL A 56 1.62 -11.78 -4.99
C VAL A 56 3.15 -11.73 -5.10
N ILE A 57 3.68 -11.05 -6.11
CA ILE A 57 5.12 -11.09 -6.38
C ILE A 57 5.90 -10.35 -5.29
N SER A 58 5.44 -9.17 -4.86
CA SER A 58 6.06 -8.39 -3.78
C SER A 58 6.23 -9.18 -2.47
N PRO A 59 5.19 -9.80 -1.87
CA PRO A 59 5.37 -10.60 -0.67
C PRO A 59 6.24 -11.85 -0.90
N LEU A 60 6.14 -12.52 -2.07
CA LEU A 60 7.02 -13.66 -2.37
C LEU A 60 8.51 -13.26 -2.42
N VAL A 61 8.81 -12.13 -3.05
CA VAL A 61 10.17 -11.57 -3.08
C VAL A 61 10.62 -11.19 -1.67
N ALA A 62 9.74 -10.60 -0.86
CA ALA A 62 10.03 -10.25 0.52
C ALA A 62 10.32 -11.48 1.39
N THR A 63 9.57 -12.58 1.22
CA THR A 63 9.85 -13.86 1.89
C THR A 63 11.22 -14.39 1.50
N GLY A 64 11.50 -14.45 0.19
CA GLY A 64 12.78 -14.97 -0.31
C GLY A 64 13.97 -14.15 0.19
N LEU A 65 13.90 -12.82 0.07
CA LEU A 65 14.93 -11.93 0.59
C LEU A 65 15.03 -11.98 2.12
N GLY A 66 13.89 -12.10 2.80
CA GLY A 66 13.83 -12.19 4.26
C GLY A 66 14.61 -13.40 4.79
N ILE A 67 14.38 -14.57 4.21
CA ILE A 67 15.07 -15.82 4.54
C ILE A 67 16.56 -15.72 4.17
N LEU A 68 16.89 -15.20 2.97
CA LEU A 68 18.29 -15.04 2.53
C LEU A 68 19.11 -14.11 3.43
N LEU A 69 18.46 -13.12 4.04
CA LEU A 69 19.08 -12.18 4.98
C LEU A 69 19.12 -12.73 6.42
N GLY A 70 18.57 -13.92 6.67
CA GLY A 70 18.58 -14.57 7.99
C GLY A 70 17.51 -14.06 8.96
N PHE A 71 16.43 -13.44 8.45
CA PHE A 71 15.29 -13.06 9.31
C PHE A 71 14.46 -14.29 9.65
N GLU A 72 14.11 -14.42 10.93
CA GLU A 72 13.35 -15.56 11.46
C GLU A 72 12.18 -15.10 12.35
N GLY A 73 11.22 -16.01 12.58
CA GLY A 73 10.10 -15.79 13.49
C GLY A 73 9.30 -14.51 13.21
N LEU A 74 9.16 -13.65 14.23
CA LEU A 74 8.33 -12.44 14.16
C LEU A 74 8.85 -11.42 13.13
N GLU A 75 10.17 -11.27 12.97
CA GLU A 75 10.74 -10.27 12.07
C GLU A 75 10.40 -10.59 10.62
N LEU A 76 10.58 -11.86 10.22
CA LEU A 76 10.18 -12.33 8.89
C LEU A 76 8.67 -12.17 8.67
N LYS A 77 7.85 -12.49 9.68
CA LYS A 77 6.40 -12.32 9.60
C LYS A 77 5.99 -10.87 9.36
N VAL A 78 6.60 -9.92 10.07
CA VAL A 78 6.36 -8.49 9.86
C VAL A 78 6.79 -8.06 8.46
N ILE A 79 7.96 -8.49 7.97
CA ILE A 79 8.44 -8.17 6.63
C ILE A 79 7.43 -8.66 5.57
N ILE A 80 7.04 -9.93 5.61
CA ILE A 80 6.10 -10.52 4.66
C ILE A 80 4.78 -9.74 4.68
N LEU A 81 4.24 -9.49 5.87
CA LEU A 81 2.97 -8.78 6.04
C LEU A 81 3.01 -7.36 5.48
N GLN A 82 4.09 -6.61 5.72
CA GLN A 82 4.27 -5.26 5.19
C GLN A 82 4.33 -5.25 3.66
N TYR A 83 5.01 -6.23 3.05
CA TYR A 83 5.09 -6.33 1.60
C TYR A 83 3.81 -6.87 0.95
N ALA A 84 2.98 -7.59 1.71
CA ALA A 84 1.64 -8.03 1.31
C ALA A 84 0.59 -6.90 1.35
N MET A 85 0.87 -5.78 2.01
CA MET A 85 -0.06 -4.65 2.07
C MET A 85 -0.45 -4.14 0.67
N PRO A 86 -1.70 -3.67 0.51
CA PRO A 86 -2.19 -3.15 -0.76
C PRO A 86 -1.41 -1.92 -1.23
N SER A 87 -1.64 -1.51 -2.48
CA SER A 87 -0.93 -0.37 -3.06
C SER A 87 -1.22 0.93 -2.31
N ALA A 88 -0.20 1.77 -2.12
CA ALA A 88 -0.34 3.03 -1.42
C ALA A 88 -1.18 4.04 -2.21
N LEU A 89 -2.19 4.63 -1.56
CA LEU A 89 -3.02 5.67 -2.17
C LEU A 89 -2.21 6.89 -2.63
N TYR A 90 -1.07 7.15 -1.98
CA TYR A 90 -0.23 8.31 -2.30
C TYR A 90 0.31 8.25 -3.74
N CYS A 91 0.44 7.06 -4.33
CA CYS A 91 0.79 6.91 -5.74
C CYS A 91 -0.20 7.60 -6.68
N THR A 92 -1.48 7.70 -6.31
CA THR A 92 -2.50 8.43 -7.09
C THR A 92 -2.29 9.94 -7.03
N ILE A 93 -1.92 10.45 -5.86
CA ILE A 93 -1.61 11.87 -5.65
C ILE A 93 -0.36 12.23 -6.45
N LEU A 94 0.68 11.40 -6.35
CA LEU A 94 1.95 11.64 -7.01
C LEU A 94 1.85 11.53 -8.54
N SER A 95 1.10 10.55 -9.05
CA SER A 95 0.83 10.43 -10.48
C SER A 95 0.02 11.61 -11.02
N ASN A 96 -0.88 12.19 -10.22
CA ASN A 96 -1.56 13.42 -10.59
C ASN A 96 -0.60 14.63 -10.58
N PHE A 97 0.24 14.73 -9.56
CA PHE A 97 1.26 15.78 -9.44
C PHE A 97 2.24 15.79 -10.62
N PHE A 98 2.74 14.62 -11.02
CA PHE A 98 3.64 14.47 -12.18
C PHE A 98 2.93 14.33 -13.53
N LYS A 99 1.61 14.55 -13.61
CA LYS A 99 0.83 14.49 -14.86
C LYS A 99 0.98 13.17 -15.63
N LEU A 100 1.04 12.05 -14.91
CA LEU A 100 1.11 10.69 -15.46
C LEU A 100 -0.30 10.15 -15.75
N ILE A 101 -0.58 8.90 -15.35
CA ILE A 101 -1.84 8.18 -15.56
C ILE A 101 -2.63 7.99 -14.24
N PRO A 102 -3.05 9.08 -13.55
CA PRO A 102 -3.64 8.99 -12.21
C PRO A 102 -4.91 8.15 -12.14
N ARG A 103 -5.69 8.11 -13.23
CA ARG A 103 -6.90 7.26 -13.33
C ARG A 103 -6.55 5.78 -13.27
N SER A 104 -5.58 5.33 -14.07
CA SER A 104 -5.14 3.93 -14.10
C SER A 104 -4.50 3.51 -12.78
N VAL A 105 -3.72 4.40 -12.16
CA VAL A 105 -3.13 4.17 -10.83
C VAL A 105 -4.23 4.12 -9.77
N GLY A 106 -5.21 5.02 -9.80
CA GLY A 106 -6.34 5.04 -8.88
C GLY A 106 -7.18 3.77 -8.92
N VAL A 107 -7.53 3.31 -10.12
CA VAL A 107 -8.22 2.02 -10.31
C VAL A 107 -7.38 0.86 -9.78
N SER A 108 -6.06 0.86 -10.01
CA SER A 108 -5.16 -0.18 -9.51
C SER A 108 -5.12 -0.20 -7.97
N VAL A 109 -5.02 0.97 -7.34
CA VAL A 109 -5.07 1.10 -5.87
C VAL A 109 -6.39 0.59 -5.33
N PHE A 110 -7.51 1.00 -5.91
CA PHE A 110 -8.85 0.55 -5.50
C PHE A 110 -8.99 -0.97 -5.51
N PHE A 111 -8.64 -1.62 -6.63
CA PHE A 111 -8.68 -3.08 -6.71
C PHE A 111 -7.70 -3.72 -5.74
N SER A 112 -6.51 -3.15 -5.55
CA SER A 112 -5.55 -3.67 -4.58
C SER A 112 -6.08 -3.62 -3.16
N THR A 113 -6.84 -2.59 -2.80
CA THR A 113 -7.46 -2.46 -1.47
C THR A 113 -8.55 -3.51 -1.28
N ILE A 114 -9.39 -3.75 -2.29
CA ILE A 114 -10.43 -4.79 -2.23
C ILE A 114 -9.82 -6.19 -2.15
N PHE A 115 -8.95 -6.54 -3.09
CA PHE A 115 -8.30 -7.86 -3.11
C PHE A 115 -7.29 -8.02 -1.97
N GLY A 116 -6.81 -6.91 -1.41
CA GLY A 116 -5.94 -6.86 -0.23
C GLY A 116 -6.54 -7.61 0.95
N PHE A 117 -7.85 -7.50 1.20
CA PHE A 117 -8.50 -8.24 2.29
C PHE A 117 -8.34 -9.76 2.15
N ILE A 118 -8.56 -10.28 0.95
CA ILE A 118 -8.48 -11.71 0.66
C ILE A 118 -7.02 -12.18 0.70
N THR A 119 -6.13 -11.43 0.04
CA THR A 119 -4.71 -11.79 -0.06
C THR A 119 -3.99 -11.71 1.27
N LEU A 120 -4.25 -10.67 2.08
CA LEU A 120 -3.71 -10.57 3.44
C LEU A 120 -4.21 -11.71 4.33
N TYR A 121 -5.49 -12.04 4.29
CA TYR A 121 -6.04 -13.17 5.05
C TYR A 121 -5.31 -14.48 4.73
N ILE A 122 -5.17 -14.80 3.42
CA ILE A 122 -4.48 -16.01 2.98
C ILE A 122 -3.01 -16.01 3.44
N ILE A 123 -2.32 -14.87 3.31
CA ILE A 123 -0.91 -14.75 3.72
C ILE A 123 -0.76 -14.94 5.23
N MET A 124 -1.66 -14.37 6.04
CA MET A 124 -1.64 -14.55 7.50
C MET A 124 -1.83 -16.02 7.88
N GLU A 125 -2.80 -16.71 7.28
CA GLU A 125 -3.01 -18.15 7.52
C GLU A 125 -1.77 -18.98 7.16
N ILE A 126 -1.16 -18.70 6.00
CA ILE A 126 0.08 -19.36 5.58
C ILE A 126 1.19 -19.12 6.61
N MET A 127 1.32 -17.90 7.13
CA MET A 127 2.31 -17.52 8.13
C MET A 127 2.06 -18.12 9.52
N GLU A 128 0.87 -18.64 9.81
CA GLU A 128 0.60 -19.36 11.06
C GLU A 128 1.05 -20.82 11.01
N LEU A 129 1.21 -21.39 9.82
CA LEU A 129 1.63 -22.78 9.62
C LEU A 129 3.11 -23.05 9.91
N PHE A 130 3.92 -22.00 10.11
CA PHE A 130 5.35 -22.07 10.42
C PHE A 130 5.77 -21.00 11.43
#